data_AF-A0A6I8LHW7-F1
#
_entry.id   AF-A0A6I8LHW7-F1
#
_cell.length_a   1.000
_cell.length_b   1.000
_cell.length_c   1.000
_cell.angle_alpha   90.00
_cell.angle_beta   90.00
_cell.angle_gamma   90.00
#
_symmetry.space_group_name_H-M   'P 1'
#
loop_
_entity.id
_entity.type
_entity.pdbx_description
1 polymer ?
#
loop_
_entity_poly.entity_id
_entity_poly.type
_entity_poly.pdbx_seq_one_letter_code
_entity_poly.pdbx_strand_id
1 'polypeptide(L)'
;MSEAPAEAPETAKPSRRPLWMIVVALLLAALALWGASRLTWFAEFRDGGVRGTVLYRETGEQRATALVPLALLALAGVAGVIATGGWARRVLGVVLALAGVAAVWSGVSGVKFSGWADGLPVTQMLLGRGLAVLGGILVAAGGLAAVKGAGAARLGARYAAPATRKKARDPDAELWEALSEGEDPTDVRGRHSE
;
A
#
# COMPACT_ATOMS: atom_id res chain seq x y z
N MET A 1 -52.96 6.74 9.05
CA MET A 1 -51.80 6.05 8.47
C MET A 1 -50.58 6.57 9.22
N SER A 2 -49.91 5.72 9.99
CA SER A 2 -48.84 6.09 10.92
C SER A 2 -47.55 6.32 10.14
N GLU A 3 -46.92 7.49 10.24
CA GLU A 3 -45.63 7.75 9.60
C GLU A 3 -44.57 8.02 10.66
N ALA A 4 -43.55 7.16 10.68
CA ALA A 4 -42.44 7.15 11.63
C ALA A 4 -41.42 8.27 11.30
N PRO A 5 -40.70 8.82 12.31
CA PRO A 5 -39.76 9.90 12.07
C PRO A 5 -38.51 9.40 11.34
N ALA A 6 -38.08 10.17 10.33
CA ALA A 6 -36.90 9.91 9.52
C ALA A 6 -35.62 9.93 10.38
N GLU A 7 -34.91 8.81 10.35
CA GLU A 7 -33.66 8.54 11.06
C GLU A 7 -32.52 9.41 10.47
N ALA A 8 -31.81 10.15 11.34
CA ALA A 8 -30.70 11.01 10.94
C ALA A 8 -29.51 10.19 10.38
N PRO A 9 -28.78 10.67 9.36
CA PRO A 9 -27.70 9.90 8.76
C PRO A 9 -26.52 9.74 9.73
N GLU A 10 -26.26 8.49 10.12
CA GLU A 10 -25.15 8.08 10.95
C GLU A 10 -23.81 8.52 10.31
N THR A 11 -23.06 9.38 11.00
CA THR A 11 -21.76 9.87 10.51
C THR A 11 -20.76 8.72 10.48
N ALA A 12 -20.53 8.15 9.29
CA ALA A 12 -19.57 7.07 9.07
C ALA A 12 -18.15 7.50 9.50
N LYS A 13 -17.59 6.83 10.51
CA LYS A 13 -16.22 7.09 10.99
C LYS A 13 -15.20 6.76 9.90
N PRO A 14 -14.16 7.59 9.68
CA PRO A 14 -13.13 7.30 8.68
C PRO A 14 -12.35 6.03 9.07
N SER A 15 -12.37 5.03 8.20
CA SER A 15 -11.79 3.72 8.46
C SER A 15 -10.26 3.79 8.55
N ARG A 16 -9.68 3.37 9.70
CA ARG A 16 -8.22 3.17 9.91
C ARG A 16 -7.63 1.99 9.14
N ARG A 17 -8.48 1.22 8.44
CA ARG A 17 -8.16 0.00 7.70
C ARG A 17 -7.00 0.12 6.67
N PRO A 18 -6.83 1.22 5.90
CA PRO A 18 -5.83 1.22 4.84
C PRO A 18 -4.39 1.30 5.35
N LEU A 19 -4.13 1.89 6.52
CA LEU A 19 -2.76 2.05 7.01
C LEU A 19 -2.15 0.73 7.52
N TRP A 20 -2.92 -0.02 8.31
CA TRP A 20 -2.47 -1.32 8.84
C TRP A 20 -2.15 -2.31 7.71
N MET A 21 -2.96 -2.35 6.65
CA MET A 21 -2.69 -3.18 5.48
C MET A 21 -1.35 -2.84 4.82
N ILE A 22 -1.00 -1.55 4.69
CA ILE A 22 0.30 -1.13 4.13
C ILE A 22 1.45 -1.60 5.03
N VAL A 23 1.31 -1.42 6.35
CA VAL A 23 2.33 -1.84 7.31
C VAL A 23 2.55 -3.35 7.26
N VAL A 24 1.48 -4.14 7.29
CA VAL A 24 1.59 -5.61 7.20
C VAL A 24 2.19 -6.03 5.86
N ALA A 25 1.77 -5.41 4.76
CA ALA A 25 2.34 -5.71 3.44
C ALA A 25 3.85 -5.44 3.40
N LEU A 26 4.32 -4.31 3.95
CA LEU A 26 5.75 -3.97 3.99
C LEU A 26 6.54 -4.88 4.92
N LEU A 27 5.98 -5.29 6.07
CA LEU A 27 6.62 -6.27 6.97
C LEU A 27 6.75 -7.64 6.32
N LEU A 28 5.70 -8.13 5.67
CA LEU A 28 5.73 -9.39 4.92
C LEU A 28 6.71 -9.31 3.75
N ALA A 29 6.77 -8.17 3.06
CA ALA A 29 7.75 -7.94 2.01
C ALA A 29 9.19 -8.01 2.53
N ALA A 30 9.48 -7.35 3.65
CA ALA A 30 10.79 -7.37 4.28
C ALA A 30 11.20 -8.80 4.70
N LEU A 31 10.28 -9.55 5.33
CA LEU A 31 10.51 -10.95 5.69
C LEU A 31 10.74 -11.83 4.46
N ALA A 32 9.96 -11.63 3.39
CA ALA A 32 10.14 -12.37 2.15
C ALA A 32 11.49 -12.08 1.49
N LEU A 33 11.91 -10.81 1.41
CA LEU A 33 13.20 -10.43 0.83
C LEU A 33 14.39 -10.93 1.67
N TRP A 34 14.28 -10.87 3.01
CA TRP A 34 15.29 -11.41 3.91
C TRP A 34 15.36 -12.94 3.85
N GLY A 35 14.22 -13.62 3.83
CA GLY A 35 14.17 -15.07 3.62
C GLY A 35 14.76 -15.47 2.27
N ALA A 36 14.51 -14.67 1.22
CA ALA A 36 15.05 -14.90 -0.12
C ALA A 36 16.58 -14.79 -0.14
N SER A 37 17.18 -13.88 0.64
CA SER A 37 18.65 -13.72 0.69
C SER A 37 19.34 -14.93 1.32
N ARG A 38 18.67 -15.63 2.25
CA ARG A 38 19.19 -16.83 2.91
C ARG A 38 19.09 -18.10 2.07
N LEU A 39 18.24 -18.11 1.03
CA LEU A 39 18.07 -19.27 0.16
C LEU A 39 19.22 -19.42 -0.83
N THR A 40 19.38 -20.62 -1.37
CA THR A 40 20.37 -20.94 -2.40
C THR A 40 19.86 -20.47 -3.76
N TRP A 41 20.59 -19.57 -4.41
CA TRP A 41 20.21 -18.99 -5.71
C TRP A 41 20.94 -19.63 -6.88
N PHE A 42 22.07 -20.28 -6.58
CA PHE A 42 22.85 -20.99 -7.55
C PHE A 42 23.40 -22.27 -6.92
N ALA A 43 23.37 -23.35 -7.68
CA ALA A 43 24.23 -24.47 -7.42
C ALA A 43 24.72 -25.05 -8.73
N GLU A 44 25.97 -25.46 -8.72
CA GLU A 44 26.64 -26.06 -9.87
C GLU A 44 27.61 -27.11 -9.36
N PHE A 45 27.69 -28.23 -10.09
CA PHE A 45 28.74 -29.21 -9.86
C PHE A 45 30.03 -28.67 -10.47
N ARG A 46 30.99 -28.31 -9.62
CA ARG A 46 32.33 -27.96 -10.08
C ARG A 46 33.28 -29.12 -9.87
N ASP A 47 34.23 -29.25 -10.77
CA ASP A 47 35.30 -30.21 -10.61
C ASP A 47 36.25 -29.74 -9.50
N GLY A 48 36.28 -30.50 -8.40
CA GLY A 48 37.08 -30.21 -7.21
C GLY A 48 38.50 -30.77 -7.30
N GLY A 49 38.93 -31.25 -8.47
CA GLY A 49 40.22 -31.89 -8.68
C GLY A 49 40.29 -33.23 -7.96
N VAL A 50 41.24 -33.38 -7.04
CA VAL A 50 41.49 -34.65 -6.30
C VAL A 50 40.27 -35.12 -5.48
N ARG A 51 39.36 -34.21 -5.14
CA ARG A 51 38.12 -34.53 -4.39
C ARG A 51 36.94 -34.97 -5.28
N GLY A 52 37.13 -35.02 -6.60
CA GLY A 52 36.05 -35.29 -7.56
C GLY A 52 35.07 -34.12 -7.70
N THR A 53 33.90 -34.38 -8.24
CA THR A 53 32.84 -33.37 -8.45
C THR A 53 32.24 -32.91 -7.12
N VAL A 54 32.33 -31.61 -6.82
CA VAL A 54 31.81 -31.00 -5.59
C VAL A 54 30.63 -30.09 -5.93
N LEU A 55 29.55 -30.20 -5.14
CA LEU A 55 28.39 -29.30 -5.25
C LEU A 55 28.75 -27.93 -4.67
N TYR A 56 28.94 -26.95 -5.54
CA TYR A 56 29.13 -25.56 -5.15
C TYR A 56 27.76 -24.88 -5.04
N ARG A 57 27.49 -24.16 -3.95
CA ARG A 57 26.23 -23.45 -3.71
C ARG A 57 26.51 -21.99 -3.38
N GLU A 58 25.80 -21.09 -4.05
CA GLU A 58 25.81 -19.67 -3.72
C GLU A 58 24.44 -19.24 -3.18
N THR A 59 24.47 -18.48 -2.10
CA THR A 59 23.26 -17.92 -1.47
C THR A 59 22.82 -16.63 -2.16
N GLY A 60 21.58 -16.22 -1.91
CA GLY A 60 21.06 -14.94 -2.38
C GLY A 60 21.88 -13.75 -1.89
N GLU A 61 22.50 -13.82 -0.71
CA GLU A 61 23.42 -12.80 -0.21
C GLU A 61 24.64 -12.58 -1.12
N GLN A 62 25.16 -13.65 -1.74
CA GLN A 62 26.34 -13.58 -2.59
C GLN A 62 26.00 -13.11 -4.01
N ARG A 63 24.87 -13.59 -4.54
CA ARG A 63 24.48 -13.35 -5.94
C ARG A 63 23.56 -12.14 -6.14
N ALA A 64 22.71 -11.87 -5.15
CA ALA A 64 21.71 -10.81 -5.16
C ALA A 64 21.91 -9.92 -3.93
N THR A 65 23.06 -9.25 -3.89
CA THR A 65 23.49 -8.35 -2.80
C THR A 65 22.49 -7.22 -2.50
N ALA A 66 21.60 -6.91 -3.44
CA ALA A 66 20.54 -5.92 -3.28
C ALA A 66 19.38 -6.37 -2.36
N LEU A 67 19.20 -7.67 -2.07
CA LEU A 67 18.03 -8.16 -1.31
C LEU A 67 18.00 -7.65 0.14
N VAL A 68 19.14 -7.70 0.82
CA VAL A 68 19.27 -7.23 2.21
C VAL A 68 19.00 -5.73 2.33
N PRO A 69 19.62 -4.83 1.55
CA PRO A 69 19.32 -3.40 1.64
C PRO A 69 17.87 -3.08 1.22
N LEU A 70 17.27 -3.82 0.29
CA LEU A 70 15.85 -3.64 -0.07
C LEU A 70 14.92 -4.09 1.07
N ALA A 71 15.26 -5.16 1.79
CA ALA A 71 14.53 -5.58 2.99
C ALA A 71 14.60 -4.51 4.09
N LEU A 72 15.79 -3.94 4.33
CA LEU A 72 15.97 -2.83 5.28
C LEU A 72 15.22 -1.57 4.85
N LEU A 73 15.19 -1.27 3.55
CA LEU A 73 14.41 -0.16 3.01
C LEU A 73 12.90 -0.37 3.19
N ALA A 74 12.40 -1.59 3.01
CA ALA A 74 11.00 -1.91 3.28
C ALA A 74 10.65 -1.72 4.77
N LEU A 75 11.53 -2.14 5.68
CA LEU A 75 11.39 -1.90 7.13
C LEU A 75 11.42 -0.40 7.46
N ALA A 76 12.36 0.35 6.88
CA ALA A 76 12.41 1.81 7.02
C ALA A 76 11.14 2.47 6.45
N GLY A 77 10.59 1.92 5.37
CA GLY A 77 9.32 2.32 4.78
C GLY A 77 8.15 2.23 5.75
N VAL A 78 8.11 1.22 6.63
CA VAL A 78 7.08 1.11 7.68
C VAL A 78 7.10 2.33 8.60
N ALA A 79 8.28 2.67 9.14
CA ALA A 79 8.44 3.85 9.99
C ALA A 79 8.13 5.14 9.21
N GLY A 80 8.60 5.24 7.96
CA GLY A 80 8.36 6.38 7.09
C GLY A 80 6.89 6.61 6.78
N VAL A 81 6.09 5.57 6.50
CA VAL A 81 4.65 5.71 6.21
C VAL A 81 3.89 6.22 7.43
N ILE A 82 4.29 5.79 8.63
CA ILE A 82 3.71 6.24 9.90
C ILE A 82 4.10 7.69 10.19
N ALA A 83 5.36 8.06 9.98
CA ALA A 83 5.91 9.37 10.31
C ALA A 83 5.60 10.47 9.28
N THR A 84 5.43 10.11 8.00
CA THR A 84 5.21 11.08 6.91
C THR A 84 3.74 11.30 6.61
N GLY A 85 3.39 12.48 6.12
CA GLY A 85 2.07 12.79 5.57
C GLY A 85 2.17 13.65 4.30
N GLY A 86 1.07 13.78 3.57
CA GLY A 86 0.99 14.65 2.39
C GLY A 86 2.03 14.32 1.31
N TRP A 87 2.77 15.32 0.84
CA TRP A 87 3.73 15.18 -0.26
C TRP A 87 4.92 14.26 0.08
N ALA A 88 5.46 14.33 1.30
CA ALA A 88 6.55 13.47 1.74
C ALA A 88 6.19 11.98 1.64
N ARG A 89 4.93 11.63 1.96
CA ARG A 89 4.42 10.27 1.82
C ARG A 89 4.34 9.81 0.36
N ARG A 90 4.11 10.73 -0.60
CA ARG A 90 4.14 10.41 -2.04
C ARG A 90 5.56 10.09 -2.50
N VAL A 91 6.53 10.92 -2.15
CA VAL A 91 7.94 10.69 -2.52
C VAL A 91 8.40 9.35 -1.95
N LEU A 92 8.14 9.09 -0.67
CA LEU A 92 8.45 7.80 -0.04
C LEU A 92 7.78 6.62 -0.77
N GLY A 93 6.49 6.76 -1.11
CA GLY A 93 5.76 5.72 -1.84
C GLY A 93 6.31 5.44 -3.24
N VAL A 94 6.78 6.47 -3.96
CA VAL A 94 7.46 6.30 -5.26
C VAL A 94 8.80 5.58 -5.10
N VAL A 95 9.59 5.96 -4.08
CA VAL A 95 10.87 5.29 -3.80
C VAL A 95 10.64 3.80 -3.48
N LEU A 96 9.64 3.48 -2.65
CA LEU A 96 9.25 2.10 -2.37
C LEU A 96 8.77 1.37 -3.63
N ALA A 97 8.00 2.03 -4.49
CA ALA A 97 7.55 1.44 -5.75
C ALA A 97 8.73 1.02 -6.64
N LEU A 98 9.71 1.93 -6.83
CA LEU A 98 10.93 1.65 -7.60
C LEU A 98 11.78 0.56 -6.96
N ALA A 99 11.91 0.57 -5.63
CA ALA A 99 12.60 -0.48 -4.88
C ALA A 99 11.95 -1.86 -5.08
N GLY A 100 10.62 -1.93 -5.09
CA GLY A 100 9.89 -3.16 -5.38
C GLY A 100 10.14 -3.67 -6.80
N VAL A 101 10.19 -2.78 -7.80
CA VAL A 101 10.56 -3.14 -9.18
C VAL A 101 11.99 -3.69 -9.24
N ALA A 102 12.95 -3.05 -8.56
CA ALA A 102 14.33 -3.54 -8.49
C ALA A 102 14.44 -4.93 -7.84
N ALA A 103 13.64 -5.21 -6.80
CA ALA A 103 13.55 -6.53 -6.19
C ALA A 103 13.00 -7.59 -7.17
N VAL A 104 11.91 -7.28 -7.88
CA VAL A 104 11.33 -8.18 -8.90
C VAL A 104 12.36 -8.47 -9.99
N TRP A 105 13.02 -7.42 -10.50
CA TRP A 105 14.07 -7.55 -11.50
C TRP A 105 15.19 -8.49 -11.01
N SER A 106 15.64 -8.32 -9.77
CA SER A 106 16.68 -9.16 -9.17
C SER A 106 16.25 -10.64 -9.16
N GLY A 107 15.01 -10.94 -8.80
CA GLY A 107 14.47 -12.32 -8.76
C GLY A 107 14.30 -12.97 -10.14
N VAL A 108 13.92 -12.21 -11.16
CA VAL A 108 13.70 -12.73 -12.53
C VAL A 108 14.99 -12.78 -13.36
N SER A 109 15.97 -11.93 -13.04
CA SER A 109 17.23 -11.86 -13.79
C SER A 109 17.96 -13.22 -13.85
N GLY A 110 18.27 -13.65 -15.07
CA GLY A 110 19.00 -14.89 -15.33
C GLY A 110 18.27 -16.17 -14.90
N VAL A 111 16.93 -16.14 -14.76
CA VAL A 111 16.17 -17.35 -14.41
C VAL A 111 16.23 -18.40 -15.51
N LYS A 112 16.45 -19.65 -15.11
CA LYS A 112 16.37 -20.83 -15.96
C LYS A 112 15.33 -21.75 -15.35
N PHE A 113 14.41 -22.26 -16.15
CA PHE A 113 13.34 -23.15 -15.68
C PHE A 113 13.59 -24.62 -16.06
N SER A 114 14.57 -24.88 -16.94
CA SER A 114 14.91 -26.20 -17.46
C SER A 114 16.42 -26.33 -17.71
N GLY A 115 16.88 -27.55 -18.00
CA GLY A 115 18.30 -27.82 -18.32
C GLY A 115 19.19 -27.98 -17.08
N TRP A 116 18.61 -28.39 -15.95
CA TRP A 116 19.35 -28.63 -14.72
C TRP A 116 19.94 -30.05 -14.71
N ALA A 117 21.15 -30.19 -14.19
CA ALA A 117 21.73 -31.51 -13.89
C ALA A 117 20.99 -32.18 -12.72
N ASP A 118 20.89 -33.50 -12.75
CA ASP A 118 20.27 -34.30 -11.69
C ASP A 118 21.01 -34.11 -10.35
N GLY A 119 20.25 -34.00 -9.25
CA GLY A 119 20.79 -33.80 -7.89
C GLY A 119 21.01 -32.35 -7.48
N LEU A 120 20.75 -31.36 -8.35
CA LEU A 120 20.77 -29.95 -7.97
C LEU A 120 19.53 -29.58 -7.11
N PRO A 121 19.67 -28.68 -6.12
CA PRO A 121 18.55 -28.20 -5.29
C PRO A 121 17.69 -27.17 -6.04
N VAL A 122 17.14 -27.54 -7.20
CA VAL A 122 16.37 -26.66 -8.09
C VAL A 122 15.18 -26.03 -7.38
N THR A 123 14.48 -26.79 -6.54
CA THR A 123 13.35 -26.30 -5.75
C THR A 123 13.74 -25.13 -4.85
N GLN A 124 14.88 -25.20 -4.16
CA GLN A 124 15.35 -24.08 -3.33
C GLN A 124 15.72 -22.85 -4.15
N MET A 125 16.32 -23.04 -5.34
CA MET A 125 16.64 -21.94 -6.25
C MET A 125 15.41 -21.22 -6.76
N LEU A 126 14.39 -21.97 -7.18
CA LEU A 126 13.13 -21.40 -7.63
C LEU A 126 12.36 -20.75 -6.48
N LEU A 127 12.39 -21.35 -5.28
CA LEU A 127 11.80 -20.74 -4.09
C LEU A 127 12.48 -19.42 -3.73
N GLY A 128 13.82 -19.35 -3.73
CA GLY A 128 14.55 -18.10 -3.45
C GLY A 128 14.18 -16.97 -4.40
N ARG A 129 14.10 -17.29 -5.70
CA ARG A 129 13.67 -16.34 -6.74
C ARG A 129 12.21 -15.95 -6.62
N GLY A 130 11.32 -16.92 -6.41
CA GLY A 130 9.88 -16.69 -6.23
C GLY A 130 9.59 -15.80 -5.03
N LEU A 131 10.30 -16.02 -3.92
CA LEU A 131 10.15 -15.23 -2.70
C LEU A 131 10.65 -13.79 -2.89
N ALA A 132 11.74 -13.58 -3.65
CA ALA A 132 12.21 -12.25 -4.00
C ALA A 132 11.22 -11.49 -4.91
N VAL A 133 10.62 -12.17 -5.89
CA VAL A 133 9.57 -11.58 -6.74
C VAL A 133 8.34 -11.21 -5.91
N LEU A 134 7.87 -12.12 -5.06
CA LEU A 134 6.73 -11.87 -4.17
C LEU A 134 7.00 -10.69 -3.22
N GLY A 135 8.18 -10.66 -2.61
CA GLY A 135 8.62 -9.56 -1.76
C GLY A 135 8.65 -8.23 -2.52
N GLY A 136 9.22 -8.21 -3.73
CA GLY A 136 9.25 -7.03 -4.59
C GLY A 136 7.85 -6.51 -4.97
N ILE A 137 6.92 -7.42 -5.30
CA ILE A 137 5.51 -7.07 -5.59
C ILE A 137 4.86 -6.44 -4.36
N LEU A 138 5.07 -6.99 -3.16
CA LEU A 138 4.51 -6.44 -1.92
C LEU A 138 5.07 -5.05 -1.60
N VAL A 139 6.40 -4.83 -1.76
CA VAL A 139 6.98 -3.49 -1.58
C VAL A 139 6.38 -2.51 -2.59
N ALA A 140 6.25 -2.91 -3.85
CA ALA A 140 5.68 -2.06 -4.89
C ALA A 140 4.22 -1.70 -4.58
N ALA A 141 3.40 -2.69 -4.24
CA ALA A 141 2.00 -2.48 -3.87
C ALA A 141 1.85 -1.58 -2.64
N GLY A 142 2.69 -1.77 -1.61
CA GLY A 142 2.73 -0.93 -0.42
C GLY A 142 3.13 0.51 -0.75
N GLY A 143 4.12 0.70 -1.62
CA GLY A 143 4.54 2.01 -2.13
C GLY A 143 3.42 2.73 -2.90
N LEU A 144 2.79 2.05 -3.86
CA LEU A 144 1.66 2.61 -4.62
C LEU A 144 0.46 2.96 -3.71
N ALA A 145 0.16 2.11 -2.72
CA ALA A 145 -0.89 2.38 -1.74
C ALA A 145 -0.56 3.62 -0.89
N ALA A 146 0.72 3.82 -0.51
CA ALA A 146 1.16 5.02 0.20
C ALA A 146 1.00 6.30 -0.66
N VAL A 147 1.29 6.22 -1.97
CA VAL A 147 1.07 7.34 -2.91
C VAL A 147 -0.42 7.69 -3.02
N LYS A 148 -1.30 6.69 -3.19
CA LYS A 148 -2.75 6.91 -3.28
C LYS A 148 -3.33 7.46 -1.97
N GLY A 149 -2.92 6.92 -0.83
CA GLY A 149 -3.36 7.37 0.49
C GLY A 149 -2.94 8.80 0.84
N ALA A 150 -1.90 9.33 0.20
CA ALA A 150 -1.47 10.72 0.37
C ALA A 150 -2.38 11.75 -0.33
N GLY A 151 -3.19 11.33 -1.32
CA GLY A 151 -4.10 12.23 -2.06
C GLY A 151 -5.39 12.57 -1.32
N ALA A 152 -5.84 11.73 -0.40
CA ALA A 152 -7.06 11.99 0.41
C ALA A 152 -6.89 13.21 1.33
N ALA A 153 -5.65 13.60 1.64
CA ALA A 153 -5.35 14.81 2.38
C ALA A 153 -4.85 15.93 1.44
N ARG A 154 -5.77 16.82 1.05
CA ARG A 154 -5.50 18.27 1.06
C ARG A 154 -4.78 18.92 -0.14
N LEU A 155 -5.22 18.66 -1.39
CA LEU A 155 -4.85 19.53 -2.54
C LEU A 155 -6.01 20.33 -3.16
N GLY A 156 -7.28 19.99 -2.90
CA GLY A 156 -8.43 20.80 -3.33
C GLY A 156 -8.82 21.93 -2.37
N ALA A 157 -8.37 21.89 -1.11
CA ALA A 157 -8.83 22.82 -0.07
C ALA A 157 -8.07 24.15 -0.01
N ARG A 158 -6.97 24.31 -0.77
CA ARG A 158 -6.18 25.55 -0.78
C ARG A 158 -6.48 26.46 -1.98
N TYR A 159 -7.26 25.97 -2.95
CA TYR A 159 -7.76 26.75 -4.10
C TYR A 159 -9.28 26.69 -4.26
N ALA A 160 -9.99 25.93 -3.42
CA ALA A 160 -11.43 26.10 -3.29
C ALA A 160 -11.69 27.43 -2.58
N ALA A 161 -12.11 28.43 -3.35
CA ALA A 161 -12.75 29.61 -2.79
C ALA A 161 -13.81 29.15 -1.77
N PRO A 162 -13.91 29.73 -0.56
CA PRO A 162 -14.85 29.29 0.47
C PRO A 162 -16.34 29.40 0.10
N ALA A 163 -16.67 29.89 -1.10
CA ALA A 163 -18.00 30.36 -1.49
C ALA A 163 -18.98 29.25 -1.93
N THR A 164 -18.53 28.02 -2.18
CA THR A 164 -19.41 26.97 -2.76
C THR A 164 -19.55 25.70 -1.93
N ARG A 165 -19.08 25.68 -0.67
CA ARG A 165 -19.75 24.83 0.31
C ARG A 165 -21.04 25.56 0.65
N LYS A 166 -22.15 25.24 -0.03
CA LYS A 166 -23.49 25.52 0.49
C LYS A 166 -23.47 24.95 1.91
N LYS A 167 -23.22 25.82 2.88
CA LYS A 167 -23.48 25.56 4.29
C LYS A 167 -24.94 25.10 4.25
N ALA A 168 -25.21 23.87 4.66
CA ALA A 168 -26.57 23.52 5.03
C ALA A 168 -26.98 24.65 5.98
N ARG A 169 -27.90 25.51 5.49
CA ARG A 169 -28.21 26.76 6.16
C ARG A 169 -28.71 26.33 7.54
N ASP A 170 -28.17 27.00 8.55
CA ASP A 170 -28.45 26.65 9.92
C ASP A 170 -29.98 26.69 10.11
N PRO A 171 -30.64 25.58 10.48
CA PRO A 171 -32.10 25.52 10.55
C PRO A 171 -32.67 26.61 11.46
N ASP A 172 -31.93 26.94 12.53
CA ASP A 172 -32.29 28.02 13.44
C ASP A 172 -32.21 29.38 12.74
N ALA A 173 -31.19 29.60 11.90
CA ALA A 173 -31.08 30.84 11.13
C ALA A 173 -32.18 30.97 10.07
N GLU A 174 -32.60 29.86 9.44
CA GLU A 174 -33.76 29.87 8.53
C GLU A 174 -35.06 30.21 9.26
N LEU A 175 -35.23 29.68 10.49
CA LEU A 175 -36.38 29.99 11.33
C LEU A 175 -36.45 31.49 11.71
N TRP A 176 -35.32 32.08 12.10
CA TRP A 176 -35.26 33.50 12.44
C TRP A 176 -35.44 34.41 11.22
N GLU A 177 -34.98 33.98 10.04
CA GLU A 177 -35.17 34.73 8.80
C GLU A 177 -36.63 34.69 8.34
N ALA A 178 -37.28 33.51 8.40
CA ALA A 178 -38.72 33.37 8.11
C ALA A 178 -39.57 34.27 9.03
N LEU A 179 -39.26 34.32 10.32
CA LEU A 179 -39.91 35.24 11.26
C LEU A 179 -39.71 36.72 10.89
N SER A 180 -38.54 37.07 10.37
CA SER A 180 -38.20 38.44 9.95
C SER A 180 -38.87 38.82 8.64
N GLU A 181 -39.10 37.85 7.75
CA GLU A 181 -39.85 37.99 6.50
C GLU A 181 -41.38 37.97 6.73
N GLY A 182 -41.82 37.74 7.98
CA GLY A 182 -43.23 37.70 8.35
C GLY A 182 -43.93 36.38 7.97
N GLU A 183 -43.14 35.36 7.61
CA GLU A 183 -43.62 34.03 7.30
C GLU A 183 -43.80 33.26 8.61
N ASP A 184 -45.04 33.20 9.10
CA ASP A 184 -45.37 32.53 10.36
C ASP A 184 -45.35 30.99 10.17
N PRO A 185 -44.43 30.25 10.82
CA PRO A 185 -44.34 28.80 10.68
C PRO A 185 -45.52 28.03 11.31
N THR A 186 -46.52 28.72 11.87
CA THR A 186 -47.79 28.11 12.31
C THR A 186 -48.85 28.03 11.21
N ASP A 187 -48.64 28.67 10.06
CA ASP A 187 -49.61 28.72 8.95
C ASP A 187 -49.49 27.53 7.97
N VAL A 188 -49.31 26.31 8.49
CA VAL A 188 -49.17 25.07 7.70
C VAL A 188 -50.49 24.62 7.04
N ARG A 189 -51.43 25.54 6.78
CA ARG A 189 -52.75 25.25 6.16
C ARG A 189 -52.88 25.66 4.70
N GLY A 190 -51.77 25.97 4.01
CA GLY A 190 -51.81 26.51 2.64
C GLY A 190 -51.18 25.67 1.51
N ARG A 191 -50.70 24.44 1.73
CA ARG A 191 -50.02 23.63 0.67
C ARG A 191 -50.71 22.31 0.30
N HIS A 192 -52.03 22.26 0.42
CA HIS A 192 -52.85 21.20 -0.19
C HIS A 192 -53.99 21.80 -0.99
N SER A 193 -53.66 22.37 -2.15
CA SER A 193 -54.60 22.54 -3.26
C SER A 193 -53.80 22.63 -4.55
N GLU A 194 -53.48 21.47 -5.11
CA GLU A 194 -53.69 21.10 -6.53
C GLU A 194 -53.52 19.59 -6.69
#